data_AF-A0A9D9Z4H6-F1
#
_entry.id   AF-A0A9D9Z4H6-F1
#
_cell.length_a   1.000
_cell.length_b   1.000
_cell.length_c   1.000
_cell.angle_alpha   90.00
_cell.angle_beta   90.00
_cell.angle_gamma   90.00
#
_symmetry.space_group_name_H-M   'P 1'
#
loop_
_entity.id
_entity.type
_entity.pdbx_description
1 polymer ?
#
loop_
_entity_poly.entity_id
_entity_poly.type
_entity_poly.pdbx_seq_one_letter_code
_entity_poly.pdbx_strand_id
1 'polypeptide(L)' 'MTTDHSKRGGTNRPVLYVYRCIACDYRGETHRHDDSHDGDRAVCEHCGAIVVLEWDGGVQLCAETTSTSRKRH' A
#
# COMPACT_ATOMS: atom_id res chain seq x y z
N MET A 1 26.33 22.57 16.32
CA MET A 1 26.01 21.24 15.79
C MET A 1 24.67 20.86 16.38
N THR A 2 23.58 21.02 15.62
CA THR A 2 22.20 20.95 16.12
C THR A 2 21.87 19.50 16.48
N THR A 3 21.81 19.23 17.79
CA THR A 3 21.46 17.92 18.33
C THR A 3 19.97 17.66 18.16
N ASP A 4 19.69 16.38 17.87
CA ASP A 4 18.51 15.63 18.29
C ASP A 4 17.21 15.83 17.49
N HIS A 5 17.06 15.01 16.45
CA HIS A 5 15.74 14.61 16.00
C HIS A 5 15.06 13.81 17.13
N SER A 6 14.32 14.52 17.97
CA SER A 6 13.36 14.00 18.95
C SER A 6 12.33 13.08 18.28
N LYS A 7 12.71 11.82 18.03
CA LYS A 7 11.95 10.76 17.34
C LYS A 7 10.93 10.11 18.28
N ARG A 8 9.98 10.88 18.79
CA ARG A 8 8.86 10.36 19.60
C ARG A 8 7.76 9.80 18.68
N GLY A 9 7.66 8.47 18.59
CA GLY A 9 6.48 7.75 18.08
C GLY A 9 6.41 7.62 16.56
N GLY A 10 7.25 6.78 15.96
CA GLY A 10 7.06 6.33 14.58
C GLY A 10 5.86 5.38 14.52
N THR A 11 4.66 5.92 14.35
CA THR A 11 3.52 5.17 13.82
C THR A 11 3.85 4.86 12.37
N ASN A 12 4.56 3.75 12.13
CA ASN A 12 4.77 3.33 10.76
C ASN A 12 3.43 2.88 10.19
N ARG A 13 2.77 3.80 9.50
CA ARG A 13 1.41 3.59 9.04
C ARG A 13 1.48 2.61 7.88
N PRO A 14 0.79 1.48 7.96
CA PRO A 14 0.79 0.53 6.86
C PRO A 14 0.35 1.24 5.58
N VAL A 15 1.16 1.12 4.54
CA VAL A 15 0.90 1.65 3.21
C VAL A 15 0.19 0.57 2.40
N LEU A 16 -0.90 0.96 1.73
CA LEU A 16 -1.66 0.08 0.85
C LEU A 16 -1.00 -0.01 -0.53
N TYR A 17 -0.75 -1.24 -0.97
CA TYR A 17 -0.29 -1.56 -2.31
C TYR A 17 -1.35 -2.37 -3.02
N VAL A 18 -1.54 -2.10 -4.30
CA VAL A 18 -2.44 -2.86 -5.15
C VAL A 18 -1.64 -3.57 -6.22
N TYR A 19 -2.13 -4.71 -6.66
CA TYR A 19 -1.53 -5.42 -7.78
C TYR A 19 -2.61 -6.05 -8.64
N ARG A 20 -2.34 -6.15 -9.94
CA ARG A 20 -3.16 -6.92 -10.88
C ARG A 20 -2.36 -8.08 -11.42
N CYS A 21 -2.87 -9.28 -11.22
CA CYS A 21 -2.27 -10.47 -11.75
C CYS A 21 -2.60 -10.64 -13.24
N ILE A 22 -1.59 -10.63 -14.11
CA ILE A 22 -1.78 -10.88 -15.54
C ILE A 22 -2.17 -12.33 -15.87
N ALA A 23 -1.93 -13.27 -14.95
CA ALA A 23 -2.19 -14.69 -15.18
C ALA A 23 -3.66 -15.07 -14.93
N CYS A 24 -4.31 -14.48 -13.94
CA CYS A 24 -5.69 -14.78 -13.57
C CYS A 24 -6.62 -13.55 -13.58
N ASP A 25 -6.12 -12.38 -13.97
CA ASP A 25 -6.78 -11.08 -13.90
C ASP A 25 -7.23 -10.65 -12.49
N TYR A 26 -6.83 -11.38 -11.45
CA TYR A 26 -7.18 -11.07 -10.07
C TYR A 26 -6.51 -9.77 -9.61
N ARG A 27 -7.28 -8.90 -8.96
CA ARG A 27 -6.80 -7.67 -8.33
C ARG A 27 -6.75 -7.87 -6.83
N GLY A 28 -5.55 -7.86 -6.27
CA GLY A 28 -5.32 -8.01 -4.83
C GLY A 28 -4.78 -6.73 -4.22
N GLU A 29 -4.86 -6.66 -2.90
CA GLU A 29 -4.35 -5.55 -2.11
C GLU A 29 -3.49 -6.08 -0.95
N THR A 30 -2.39 -5.40 -0.65
CA THR A 30 -1.47 -5.80 0.43
C THR A 30 -0.98 -4.59 1.20
N HIS A 31 -0.87 -4.73 2.51
CA HIS A 31 -0.33 -3.70 3.38
C HIS A 31 1.16 -3.94 3.62
N ARG A 32 1.99 -2.93 3.35
CA ARG A 32 3.42 -2.95 3.71
C ARG A 32 3.71 -1.93 4.80
N HIS A 33 4.79 -2.18 5.52
CA HIS A 33 5.20 -1.35 6.63
C HIS A 33 5.67 0.04 6.18
N ASP A 34 6.18 0.16 4.94
CA ASP A 34 6.76 1.40 4.39
C ASP A 34 6.44 1.56 2.89
N ASP A 35 6.59 2.78 2.35
CA ASP A 35 6.43 3.11 0.92
C ASP A 35 7.61 2.67 0.03
N SER A 36 8.65 2.08 0.63
CA SER A 36 9.87 1.63 -0.08
C SER A 36 9.70 0.33 -0.88
N HIS A 37 8.49 -0.22 -0.97
CA HIS A 37 8.18 -1.49 -1.64
C HIS A 37 7.48 -1.31 -3.00
N ASP A 38 7.46 -0.08 -3.54
CA ASP A 38 7.00 0.15 -4.90
C ASP A 38 7.85 -0.62 -5.92
N GLY A 39 7.19 -1.33 -6.83
CA GLY A 39 7.84 -2.19 -7.81
C GLY A 39 8.34 -3.53 -7.24
N ASP A 40 8.10 -3.84 -5.97
CA ASP A 40 8.52 -5.10 -5.36
C ASP A 40 7.69 -6.29 -5.91
N ARG A 41 8.31 -7.47 -5.94
CA ARG A 41 7.67 -8.69 -6.46
C ARG A 41 6.88 -9.36 -5.35
N ALA A 42 5.57 -9.43 -5.52
CA ALA A 42 4.69 -10.20 -4.66
C ALA A 42 4.20 -11.47 -5.36
N VAL A 43 3.59 -12.35 -4.57
CA VAL A 43 2.93 -13.57 -5.05
C VAL A 43 1.43 -13.32 -5.01
N CYS A 44 0.74 -13.57 -6.12
CA CYS A 44 -0.71 -13.50 -6.17
C CYS A 44 -1.30 -14.56 -5.24
N GLU A 45 -2.17 -14.15 -4.32
CA GLU A 45 -2.83 -15.06 -3.37
C GLU A 45 -3.78 -16.05 -4.05
N HIS A 46 -4.29 -15.72 -5.23
CA HIS A 46 -5.27 -16.54 -5.94
C HIS A 46 -4.63 -17.64 -6.80
N CYS A 47 -3.52 -17.34 -7.47
CA CYS A 47 -2.91 -18.27 -8.44
C CYS A 47 -1.44 -18.59 -8.17
N GLY A 48 -0.78 -17.88 -7.24
CA GLY A 48 0.64 -18.04 -6.96
C GLY A 48 1.59 -17.43 -7.99
N ALA A 49 1.08 -16.72 -9.01
CA ALA A 49 1.93 -16.06 -10.00
C ALA A 49 2.68 -14.86 -9.41
N ILE A 50 3.86 -14.56 -9.95
CA ILE A 50 4.62 -13.38 -9.57
C ILE A 50 3.96 -12.13 -10.15
N VAL A 51 3.67 -11.17 -9.29
CA VAL A 51 3.04 -9.89 -9.62
C VAL A 51 3.94 -8.75 -9.13
N VAL A 52 3.85 -7.60 -9.80
CA VAL A 52 4.53 -6.39 -9.37
C VAL A 52 3.56 -5.59 -8.52
N LEU A 53 3.99 -5.20 -7.33
CA LEU A 53 3.24 -4.28 -6.49
C LEU A 53 3.36 -2.88 -7.07
N GLU A 54 2.22 -2.25 -7.33
CA GLU A 54 2.16 -0.85 -7.71
C GLU A 54 1.58 -0.08 -6.52
N TRP A 55 2.28 1.00 -6.15
CA TRP A 55 1.73 1.94 -5.20
C TRP A 55 0.58 2.72 -5.85
N ASP A 56 -0.63 2.66 -5.27
CA ASP A 56 -1.84 3.36 -5.78
C ASP A 56 -1.82 4.89 -5.51
N GLY A 57 -0.65 5.46 -5.18
CA GLY A 57 -0.40 6.90 -5.27
C GLY A 57 -1.23 7.83 -4.37
N GLY A 58 -1.97 7.35 -3.35
CA GLY A 58 -2.83 8.27 -2.60
C GLY A 58 -3.48 7.83 -1.30
N VAL A 59 -3.34 6.58 -0.85
CA VAL A 59 -3.91 6.14 0.45
C VAL A 59 -2.79 5.97 1.46
N GLN A 60 -2.42 7.07 2.12
CA GLN A 60 -1.98 6.93 3.51
C GLN A 60 -3.25 6.59 4.30
N LEU A 61 -3.30 5.40 4.90
CA LEU A 61 -4.30 5.05 5.91
C LEU A 61 -4.03 5.91 7.16
N CYS A 62 -4.27 7.21 7.05
CA CYS A 62 -4.65 8.01 8.19
C CYS A 62 -5.84 7.28 8.80
N ALA A 63 -5.85 7.10 10.12
CA ALA A 63 -6.88 6.37 10.85
C ALA A 63 -8.23 7.11 10.86
N GLU A 64 -8.67 7.59 9.71
CA GLU A 64 -10.00 8.07 9.37
C GLU A 64 -9.93 8.45 7.89
N THR A 65 -10.38 7.58 7.00
CA THR A 65 -11.15 7.97 5.80
C THR A 65 -11.53 6.70 5.07
N THR A 66 -12.77 6.31 5.31
CA THR A 66 -13.57 5.53 4.38
C THR A 66 -13.42 6.13 2.98
N SER A 67 -12.74 5.42 2.10
CA SER A 67 -12.77 5.59 0.66
C SER A 67 -14.15 5.17 0.13
N THR A 68 -15.21 5.82 0.63
CA THR A 68 -16.54 5.77 0.03
C THR A 68 -16.59 6.85 -1.06
N SER A 69 -16.35 6.42 -2.29
CA SER A 69 -16.74 7.12 -3.51
C SER A 69 -18.20 7.61 -3.39
N ARG A 70 -18.41 8.85 -2.92
CA ARG A 70 -19.72 9.52 -2.98
C ARG A 70 -19.92 10.05 -4.38
N LYS A 71 -20.57 9.25 -5.23
CA LYS A 71 -21.20 9.73 -6.44
C LYS A 71 -22.32 10.69 -6.02
N ARG A 72 -22.14 12.00 -6.24
CA ARG A 72 -23.18 13.01 -6.01
C ARG A 72 -24.26 12.86 -7.10
N HIS A 73 -25.51 13.00 -6.67
CA HIS A 73 -26.77 12.81 -7.41
C HIS A 73 -26.88 13.64 -8.69
#